data_AF-A0A9E5STA3-F1
#
_entry.id   AF-A0A9E5STA3-F1
#
_cell.length_a   1.000
_cell.length_b   1.000
_cell.length_c   1.000
_cell.angle_alpha   90.00
_cell.angle_beta   90.00
_cell.angle_gamma   90.00
#
_symmetry.space_group_name_H-M   'P 1'
#
loop_
_entity.id
_entity.type
_entity.pdbx_description
1 polymer ?
#
loop_
_entity_poly.entity_id
_entity_poly.type
_entity_poly.pdbx_seq_one_letter_code
_entity_poly.pdbx_strand_id
1 'polypeptide(L)'
;METTAPQVYIFLITVYGGLLVGVAYDIYRLIRRIVNRGRWLTIVLDVLFIITLGIIVFAVLYIASSGELRLFIFLGLALGFALYMAGLSMFFRFLGGKIRQRLRAARKKDDHISGNRQDIS
;
A
#
# COMPACT_ATOMS: atom_id res chain seq x y z
N MET A 1 -20.83 3.05 -33.56
CA MET A 1 -20.77 2.66 -32.14
C MET A 1 -19.31 2.79 -31.73
N GLU A 2 -18.94 3.95 -31.18
CA GLU A 2 -17.60 4.17 -30.63
C GLU A 2 -17.39 3.14 -29.52
N THR A 3 -16.44 2.23 -29.72
CA THR A 3 -16.23 1.08 -28.84
C THR A 3 -15.98 1.55 -27.42
N THR A 4 -16.67 1.00 -26.42
CA THR A 4 -16.44 1.30 -24.98
C THR A 4 -15.11 0.70 -24.47
N ALA A 5 -14.53 -0.24 -25.22
CA ALA A 5 -13.30 -0.96 -24.89
C ALA A 5 -12.05 -0.07 -24.60
N PRO A 6 -11.79 1.02 -25.33
CA PRO A 6 -10.65 1.91 -25.09
C PRO A 6 -10.79 2.68 -23.77
N GLN A 7 -12.01 3.06 -23.36
CA GLN A 7 -12.24 3.83 -22.13
C GLN A 7 -11.99 2.98 -20.88
N VAL A 8 -12.43 1.73 -20.88
CA VAL A 8 -12.16 0.77 -19.79
C VAL A 8 -10.65 0.49 -19.69
N TYR A 9 -9.97 0.35 -20.82
CA TYR A 9 -8.52 0.15 -20.86
C TYR A 9 -7.75 1.32 -20.25
N ILE A 10 -8.13 2.55 -20.61
CA ILE A 10 -7.55 3.77 -20.02
C ILE A 10 -7.81 3.84 -18.51
N PHE A 11 -9.01 3.48 -18.07
CA PHE A 11 -9.35 3.43 -16.65
C PHE A 11 -8.52 2.39 -15.88
N LEU A 12 -8.30 1.20 -16.45
CA LEU A 12 -7.46 0.19 -15.82
C LEU A 12 -5.99 0.63 -15.72
N ILE A 13 -5.46 1.33 -16.73
CA ILE A 13 -4.11 1.88 -16.71
C ILE A 13 -3.96 2.93 -15.60
N THR A 14 -4.95 3.81 -15.42
CA THR A 14 -4.87 4.84 -14.37
C THR A 14 -4.96 4.23 -12.97
N VAL A 15 -5.78 3.20 -12.77
CA VAL A 15 -5.82 2.41 -11.53
C VAL A 15 -4.51 1.68 -11.28
N TYR A 16 -3.91 1.08 -12.31
CA TYR A 16 -2.60 0.43 -12.20
C TYR A 16 -1.49 1.43 -11.86
N GLY A 17 -1.52 2.62 -12.47
CA GLY A 17 -0.65 3.73 -12.10
C GLY A 17 -0.80 4.12 -10.62
N GLY A 18 -2.04 4.18 -10.11
CA GLY A 18 -2.32 4.39 -8.69
C GLY A 18 -1.73 3.32 -7.76
N LEU A 19 -1.78 2.05 -8.17
CA LEU A 19 -1.14 0.95 -7.42
C LEU A 19 0.40 1.14 -7.37
N LEU A 20 1.02 1.52 -8.50
CA LEU A 20 2.46 1.80 -8.56
C LEU A 20 2.86 2.97 -7.67
N VAL A 21 2.06 4.04 -7.64
CA VAL A 21 2.26 5.15 -6.68
C VAL A 21 2.20 4.64 -5.24
N GLY A 22 1.29 3.71 -4.95
CA GLY A 22 1.21 3.04 -3.65
C GLY A 22 2.50 2.35 -3.26
N VAL A 23 3.07 1.55 -4.16
CA VAL A 23 4.36 0.87 -3.96
C VAL A 23 5.50 1.86 -3.75
N ALA A 24 5.58 2.89 -4.59
CA ALA A 24 6.59 3.94 -4.48
C ALA A 24 6.49 4.67 -3.13
N TYR A 25 5.27 4.94 -2.67
CA TYR A 25 5.03 5.54 -1.36
C TYR A 25 5.46 4.63 -0.21
N ASP A 26 5.26 3.31 -0.29
CA ASP A 26 5.69 2.40 0.77
C ASP A 26 7.21 2.33 0.89
N ILE A 27 7.92 2.30 -0.25
CA ILE A 27 9.38 2.42 -0.30
C ILE A 27 9.83 3.74 0.34
N TYR A 28 9.21 4.85 -0.05
CA TYR A 28 9.49 6.16 0.54
C TYR A 28 9.24 6.17 2.06
N ARG A 29 8.12 5.60 2.51
CA ARG A 29 7.76 5.50 3.93
C ARG A 29 8.76 4.67 4.71
N LEU A 30 9.24 3.57 4.14
CA LEU A 30 10.25 2.70 4.75
C LEU A 30 11.58 3.43 4.89
N ILE A 31 12.05 4.08 3.82
CA ILE A 31 13.29 4.88 3.85
C ILE A 31 13.16 6.00 4.89
N ARG A 32 12.02 6.71 4.94
CA ARG A 32 11.79 7.78 5.90
C ARG A 32 11.82 7.31 7.36
N ARG A 33 11.37 6.09 7.64
CA ARG A 33 11.48 5.49 9.00
C ARG A 33 12.93 5.22 9.39
N ILE A 34 13.78 4.85 8.44
CA ILE A 34 15.21 4.58 8.67
C ILE A 34 15.97 5.91 8.85
N VAL A 35 15.58 6.94 8.10
CA VAL A 35 16.26 8.25 7.99
C VAL A 35 15.93 9.22 9.15
N ASN A 36 15.57 8.68 10.31
CA ASN A 36 14.92 9.38 11.44
C ASN A 36 15.72 10.53 12.13
N ARG A 37 16.84 11.04 11.57
CA ARG A 37 17.68 12.08 12.19
C ARG A 37 18.22 13.21 11.29
N GLY A 38 18.06 13.16 9.96
CA GLY A 38 18.64 14.18 9.07
C GLY A 38 17.61 15.12 8.44
N ARG A 39 17.49 16.37 8.91
CA ARG A 39 16.57 17.39 8.33
C ARG A 39 16.77 17.57 6.83
N TRP A 40 18.04 17.58 6.39
CA TRP A 40 18.42 17.68 4.97
C TRP A 40 18.00 16.46 4.15
N LEU A 41 18.17 15.26 4.72
CA LEU A 41 17.84 14.02 4.03
C LEU A 41 16.32 13.88 3.83
N THR A 42 15.52 14.34 4.80
CA THR A 42 14.06 14.41 4.66
C THR A 42 13.65 15.30 3.49
N ILE A 43 14.29 16.46 3.31
CA ILE A 43 14.00 17.37 2.20
C ILE A 43 14.34 16.72 0.85
N VAL A 44 15.52 16.10 0.75
CA VAL A 44 15.94 15.40 -0.48
C VAL A 44 14.98 14.27 -0.83
N LEU A 45 14.57 13.47 0.17
CA LEU A 45 13.60 12.40 -0.02
C LEU A 45 12.26 12.96 -0.50
N ASP A 46 11.79 14.06 0.08
CA ASP A 46 10.50 14.65 -0.30
C ASP A 46 10.52 15.17 -1.74
N VAL A 47 11.61 15.80 -2.14
CA VAL A 47 11.82 16.24 -3.54
C VAL A 47 11.85 15.02 -4.48
N LEU A 48 12.59 13.96 -4.13
CA LEU A 48 12.62 12.73 -4.93
C LEU A 48 11.24 12.08 -5.05
N PHE A 49 10.45 12.09 -3.98
CA PHE A 49 9.09 11.58 -3.99
C PHE A 49 8.18 12.39 -4.91
N ILE A 50 8.22 13.71 -4.83
CA ILE A 50 7.44 14.60 -5.70
C ILE A 50 7.84 14.41 -7.17
N ILE A 51 9.12 14.27 -7.48
CA ILE A 51 9.60 13.99 -8.84
C ILE A 51 9.09 12.63 -9.32
N THR A 52 9.21 11.59 -8.49
CA THR A 52 8.72 10.25 -8.83
C THR A 52 7.22 10.25 -9.08
N LEU A 53 6.45 10.94 -8.22
CA LEU A 53 5.01 11.10 -8.37
C LEU A 53 4.68 11.84 -9.68
N GLY A 54 5.40 12.92 -9.97
CA GLY A 54 5.25 13.68 -11.22
C GLY A 54 5.52 12.82 -12.45
N ILE A 55 6.58 12.01 -12.45
CA ILE A 55 6.91 11.09 -13.54
C ILE A 55 5.80 10.06 -13.74
N ILE A 56 5.28 9.46 -12.66
CA ILE A 56 4.20 8.46 -12.78
C ILE A 56 2.93 9.10 -13.33
N VAL A 57 2.53 10.27 -12.79
CA VAL A 57 1.35 11.00 -13.26
C VAL A 57 1.51 11.40 -14.73
N PHE A 58 2.68 11.90 -15.11
CA PHE A 58 2.97 12.29 -16.49
C PHE A 58 2.97 11.09 -17.44
N ALA A 59 3.57 9.97 -17.06
CA ALA A 59 3.55 8.74 -17.86
C ALA A 59 2.11 8.25 -18.07
N VAL A 60 1.30 8.25 -17.01
CA VAL A 60 -0.12 7.87 -17.10
C VAL A 60 -0.87 8.85 -18.01
N LEU A 61 -0.65 10.16 -17.91
CA LEU A 61 -1.27 11.17 -18.78
C LEU A 61 -0.92 10.96 -20.26
N TYR A 62 0.36 10.70 -20.54
CA TYR A 62 0.85 10.47 -21.89
C TYR A 62 0.21 9.23 -22.52
N ILE A 63 0.13 8.13 -21.77
CA ILE A 63 -0.43 6.85 -22.24
C ILE A 63 -1.97 6.91 -22.33
N ALA A 64 -2.62 7.51 -21.34
CA ALA A 64 -4.08 7.48 -21.19
C ALA A 64 -4.81 8.45 -22.13
N SER A 65 -4.20 9.59 -22.43
CA SER A 65 -4.90 10.70 -23.09
C SER A 65 -4.00 11.51 -24.01
N SER A 66 -2.90 10.92 -24.49
CA SER A 66 -1.93 11.61 -25.35
C SER A 66 -1.41 12.93 -24.76
N GLY A 67 -1.37 13.05 -23.43
CA GLY A 67 -0.94 14.26 -22.72
C GLY A 67 -2.05 15.26 -22.36
N GLU A 68 -3.32 14.99 -22.66
CA GLU A 68 -4.42 15.83 -22.17
C GLU A 68 -4.68 15.62 -20.68
N LEU A 69 -4.76 16.72 -19.92
CA LEU A 69 -5.12 16.71 -18.51
C LEU A 69 -6.60 16.38 -18.33
N ARG A 70 -6.89 15.15 -17.90
CA ARG A 70 -8.26 14.69 -17.66
C ARG A 70 -8.48 14.31 -16.19
N LEU A 71 -9.54 14.84 -15.59
CA LEU A 71 -9.85 14.64 -14.16
C LEU A 71 -10.00 13.16 -13.75
N PHE A 72 -10.50 12.31 -14.65
CA PHE A 72 -10.65 10.88 -14.37
C PHE A 72 -9.32 10.14 -14.17
N ILE A 73 -8.21 10.70 -14.67
CA ILE A 73 -6.87 10.13 -14.47
C ILE A 73 -6.45 10.28 -13.00
N PHE A 74 -6.69 11.45 -12.42
CA PHE A 74 -6.44 11.71 -11.00
C PHE A 74 -7.34 10.85 -10.11
N LEU A 75 -8.62 10.68 -10.49
CA LEU A 75 -9.54 9.77 -9.81
C LEU A 75 -9.09 8.32 -9.87
N GLY A 76 -8.63 7.84 -11.03
CA GLY A 76 -8.11 6.49 -11.20
C GLY A 76 -6.84 6.23 -10.38
N LEU A 77 -5.90 7.19 -10.38
CA LEU A 77 -4.70 7.15 -9.54
C LEU A 77 -5.05 7.15 -8.05
N ALA A 78 -5.95 8.02 -7.61
CA ALA A 78 -6.42 8.08 -6.22
C ALA A 78 -7.11 6.77 -5.81
N LEU A 79 -7.94 6.21 -6.68
CA LEU A 79 -8.62 4.95 -6.45
C LEU A 79 -7.62 3.78 -6.36
N GLY A 80 -6.69 3.69 -7.31
CA GLY A 80 -5.63 2.66 -7.30
C GLY A 80 -4.75 2.75 -6.06
N PHE A 81 -4.37 3.96 -5.66
CA PHE A 81 -3.62 4.20 -4.43
C PHE A 81 -4.42 3.80 -3.18
N ALA A 82 -5.71 4.15 -3.11
CA ALA A 82 -6.59 3.76 -2.02
C ALA A 82 -6.75 2.23 -1.95
N LEU A 83 -6.89 1.56 -3.09
CA LEU A 83 -6.93 0.10 -3.18
C LEU A 83 -5.63 -0.54 -2.68
N TYR A 84 -4.47 0.01 -3.04
CA TYR A 84 -3.18 -0.43 -2.52
C TYR A 84 -3.12 -0.32 -0.99
N MET A 85 -3.47 0.85 -0.44
CA MET A 85 -3.47 1.10 1.00
C MET A 85 -4.45 0.20 1.77
N ALA A 86 -5.65 -0.02 1.20
CA ALA A 86 -6.67 -0.90 1.77
C ALA A 86 -6.21 -2.37 1.74
N GLY A 87 -5.61 -2.81 0.64
CA GLY A 87 -5.04 -4.16 0.50
C GLY A 87 -3.94 -4.43 1.50
N LEU A 88 -3.01 -3.48 1.69
CA LEU A 88 -1.95 -3.54 2.71
C LEU A 88 -2.54 -3.64 4.13
N SER A 89 -3.55 -2.83 4.44
CA SER A 89 -4.23 -2.87 5.73
C SER A 89 -4.94 -4.20 5.98
N MET A 90 -5.58 -4.76 4.95
CA MET A 90 -6.20 -6.08 5.03
C MET A 90 -5.15 -7.19 5.20
N PHE A 91 -4.05 -7.13 4.47
CA PHE A 91 -2.93 -8.07 4.59
C PHE A 91 -2.32 -8.07 6.00
N PHE A 92 -2.05 -6.90 6.56
CA PHE A 92 -1.55 -6.77 7.94
C PHE A 92 -2.55 -7.29 8.98
N ARG A 93 -3.85 -7.00 8.82
CA ARG A 93 -4.89 -7.51 9.72
C ARG A 93 -5.02 -9.04 9.62
N PHE A 94 -4.93 -9.60 8.42
CA PHE A 94 -4.97 -11.04 8.20
C PHE A 94 -3.77 -11.74 8.85
N LEU A 95 -2.56 -11.22 8.62
CA LEU A 95 -1.33 -11.76 9.22
C LEU A 95 -1.37 -11.66 10.75
N GLY A 96 -1.80 -10.52 11.29
CA GLY A 96 -1.96 -10.30 12.73
C GLY A 96 -3.04 -11.18 13.37
N GLY A 97 -4.13 -11.48 12.65
CA GLY A 97 -5.17 -12.41 13.09
C GLY A 97 -4.65 -13.84 13.23
N LYS A 98 -3.88 -14.30 12.22
CA LYS A 98 -3.30 -15.65 12.21
C LYS A 98 -2.25 -15.84 13.31
N ILE A 99 -1.41 -14.83 13.54
CA ILE A 99 -0.42 -14.83 14.62
C ILE A 99 -1.10 -14.83 16.00
N ARG A 100 -2.13 -13.98 16.21
CA ARG A 100 -2.88 -13.98 17.48
C ARG A 100 -3.54 -15.30 17.79
N GLN A 101 -4.08 -15.99 16.78
CA GLN A 101 -4.71 -17.29 16.96
C GLN A 101 -3.68 -18.36 17.38
N ARG A 102 -2.48 -18.35 16.78
CA ARG A 102 -1.41 -19.27 17.17
C ARG A 102 -0.84 -18.97 18.56
N LEU A 103 -0.69 -17.69 18.91
CA LEU A 103 -0.25 -17.29 20.26
C LEU A 103 -1.29 -17.63 21.33
N ARG A 104 -2.58 -17.47 21.05
CA ARG A 104 -3.66 -17.87 21.96
C ARG A 104 -3.72 -19.39 22.15
N ALA A 105 -3.47 -20.17 21.10
CA ALA A 105 -3.41 -21.63 21.19
C ALA A 105 -2.21 -22.13 22.01
N ALA A 106 -1.05 -21.47 21.89
CA ALA A 106 0.12 -21.77 22.71
C ALA A 106 -0.12 -21.41 24.19
N ARG A 107 -0.66 -20.22 24.46
CA ARG A 107 -0.94 -19.76 25.84
C ARG A 107 -1.96 -20.62 26.58
N LYS A 108 -2.99 -21.13 25.88
CA LYS A 108 -4.00 -22.03 26.48
C LYS A 108 -3.42 -23.40 26.89
N LYS A 109 -2.32 -23.84 26.26
CA LYS A 109 -1.65 -25.12 26.57
C LYS A 109 -0.82 -25.03 27.84
N ASP A 110 -0.16 -23.89 28.05
CA ASP A 110 0.68 -23.66 29.24
C ASP A 110 -0.18 -23.50 30.52
N ASP A 111 -1.32 -22.82 30.41
CA ASP A 111 -2.27 -22.65 31.53
C ASP A 111 -2.79 -24.03 32.04
N HIS A 112 -3.08 -24.97 31.13
CA HIS A 112 -3.57 -26.32 31.47
C HIS A 112 -2.49 -27.21 32.12
N ILE A 113 -1.22 -27.02 31.76
CA ILE A 113 -0.10 -27.78 32.34
C ILE A 113 0.22 -27.29 33.75
N SER A 114 0.05 -25.98 34.02
CA SER A 114 0.30 -25.40 35.35
C SER A 114 -0.74 -25.81 36.40
N GLY A 115 -2.03 -25.84 36.03
CA GLY A 115 -3.11 -26.27 36.93
C GLY A 115 -3.03 -27.76 37.28
N ASN A 116 -2.74 -28.61 36.30
CA ASN A 116 -2.56 -30.05 36.53
C ASN A 116 -1.33 -30.38 37.41
N ARG A 117 -0.42 -29.43 37.65
CA ARG A 117 0.73 -29.62 38.54
C ARG A 117 0.41 -29.32 40.02
N GLN A 118 -0.67 -28.59 40.29
CA GLN A 118 -1.09 -28.22 41.65
C GLN A 118 -2.04 -29.25 42.27
N ASP A 119 -2.76 -30.04 41.46
CA ASP A 119 -3.69 -31.10 41.94
C ASP A 119 -2.99 -32.42 42.35
N ILE A 120 -1.69 -32.57 42.07
CA ILE A 120 -0.88 -33.79 42.36
C ILE A 120 0.05 -33.64 43.56
N SER A 121 0.02 -32.48 44.24
CA SER A 121 0.78 -32.17 45.46
C SER A 121 -0.14 -32.06 46.66
#